data_AF-A0A8S2ASI8-F1
#
_entry.id   AF-A0A8S2ASI8-F1
#
_cell.length_a   1.000
_cell.length_b   1.000
_cell.length_c   1.000
_cell.angle_alpha   90.00
_cell.angle_beta   90.00
_cell.angle_gamma   90.00
#
_symmetry.space_group_name_H-M   'P 1'
#
loop_
_entity.id
_entity.type
_entity.pdbx_description
1 polymer ?
#
loop_
_entity_poly.entity_id
_entity_poly.type
_entity_poly.pdbx_seq_one_letter_code
_entity_poly.pdbx_strand_id
1 'polypeptide(L)'
;MQTSDLNITTKIEDYPVLGTLAGCKVKGKQACNVCGKDTPHRWLKFSRKHVYMGNRKRLRPGHPYRRKKHWFDNTVESGTVNRIQSGAEIFESLKDFRNDFGRPLDKKGKRRKRDVDDEDVISAEEYEEDNVLWRWKKRSILFDLPYWKYMLVRHNIDVMHVEKNVSDALLSILMHSVKSKDGLKARQDLEDIGIRTNLHPEVRGKRTYLPPAAYWLSKEEKRKFCKRLSKFRGPDGYCANIANCVSVDPPNIGSLKSHDHHVLMQNLFPVTLRGLLPKGPRIAVSRLCNYFSRLCQRVIDPEKLVTLESEQGKLAWVAPYISDGCIHLRGTCSTDPEDKVHLCPLGPNASKIWVEVSKIDGARVWRPNSEIQVISDAVGNWVAWPNKHIVFM
;
A
#
# COMPACT_ATOMS: atom_id res chain seq x y z
N MET A 1 27.35 19.69 32.52
CA MET A 1 26.39 20.39 31.65
C MET A 1 25.32 19.37 31.29
N GLN A 2 24.22 19.37 32.05
CA GLN A 2 23.12 18.40 31.89
C GLN A 2 22.49 18.58 30.51
N THR A 3 22.54 17.55 29.68
CA THR A 3 21.61 17.41 28.56
C THR A 3 20.23 17.23 29.17
N SER A 4 19.45 18.30 29.22
CA SER A 4 18.03 18.21 29.47
C SER A 4 17.44 17.35 28.36
N ASP A 5 17.10 16.10 28.68
CA ASP A 5 16.31 15.24 27.82
C ASP A 5 14.99 15.95 27.53
N LEU A 6 14.93 16.62 26.37
CA LEU A 6 13.65 17.04 25.82
C LEU A 6 12.88 15.73 25.57
N ASN A 7 11.93 15.42 26.44
CA ASN A 7 10.92 14.42 26.17
C ASN A 7 10.10 14.90 24.96
N ILE A 8 10.54 14.55 23.76
CA ILE A 8 9.84 14.85 22.50
C ILE A 8 8.64 13.91 22.44
N THR A 9 7.47 14.40 22.85
CA THR A 9 6.23 13.63 22.80
C THR A 9 5.69 13.59 21.37
N THR A 10 5.95 12.51 20.63
CA THR A 10 5.22 12.18 19.40
C THR A 10 4.01 11.31 19.73
N LYS A 11 2.84 11.55 19.11
CA LYS A 11 1.64 10.71 19.30
C LYS A 11 1.47 9.71 18.16
N ILE A 12 1.12 8.47 18.51
CA ILE A 12 0.76 7.39 17.58
C ILE A 12 -0.76 7.34 17.51
N GLU A 13 -1.32 7.64 16.34
CA GLU A 13 -2.75 7.83 16.14
C GLU A 13 -3.22 7.15 14.86
N ASP A 14 -4.47 6.70 14.82
CA ASP A 14 -5.09 6.36 13.54
C ASP A 14 -5.34 7.63 12.72
N TYR A 15 -5.61 7.49 11.42
CA TYR A 15 -5.74 8.66 10.54
C TYR A 15 -6.88 9.62 10.93
N PRO A 16 -8.07 9.14 11.34
CA PRO A 16 -9.13 10.02 11.86
C PRO A 16 -8.77 10.78 13.14
N VAL A 17 -8.14 10.11 14.11
CA VAL A 17 -7.68 10.75 15.36
C VAL A 17 -6.59 11.78 15.04
N LEU A 18 -5.66 11.45 14.13
CA LEU A 18 -4.65 12.37 13.65
C LEU A 18 -5.26 13.68 13.16
N GLY A 19 -6.29 13.61 12.32
CA GLY A 19 -6.94 14.82 11.83
C GLY A 19 -7.62 15.63 12.93
N THR A 20 -8.24 14.94 13.88
CA THR A 20 -8.87 15.59 15.04
C THR A 20 -7.84 16.30 15.92
N LEU A 21 -6.65 15.70 16.08
CA LEU A 21 -5.58 16.24 16.91
C LEU A 21 -4.84 17.38 16.22
N ALA A 22 -4.49 17.19 14.94
CA ALA A 22 -3.88 18.21 14.09
C ALA A 22 -4.84 19.37 13.81
N GLY A 23 -6.16 19.14 13.93
CA GLY A 23 -7.18 20.12 13.60
C GLY A 23 -7.47 20.21 12.11
N CYS A 24 -7.16 19.18 11.33
CA CYS A 24 -7.36 19.14 9.88
C CYS A 24 -8.49 18.18 9.45
N LYS A 25 -9.12 18.48 8.30
CA LYS A 25 -10.06 17.60 7.63
C LYS A 25 -9.36 16.31 7.19
N VAL A 26 -10.02 15.17 7.39
CA VAL A 26 -9.54 13.81 6.97
C VAL A 26 -10.35 13.24 5.81
N LYS A 27 -11.20 14.07 5.18
CA LYS A 27 -12.09 13.73 4.07
C LYS A 27 -12.19 14.94 3.13
N GLY A 28 -12.62 14.68 1.89
CA GLY A 28 -12.77 15.72 0.86
C GLY A 28 -11.49 15.95 0.06
N LYS A 29 -11.43 17.07 -0.68
CA LYS A 29 -10.33 17.38 -1.62
C LYS A 29 -8.96 17.50 -0.94
N GLN A 30 -8.90 18.09 0.25
CA GLN A 30 -7.66 18.39 0.98
C GLN A 30 -7.45 17.49 2.22
N ALA A 31 -7.77 16.19 2.11
CA ALA A 31 -7.75 15.29 3.26
C ALA A 31 -6.36 14.87 3.73
N CYS A 32 -5.32 14.99 2.90
CA CYS A 32 -3.96 14.60 3.26
C CYS A 32 -3.37 15.62 4.24
N ASN A 33 -3.02 15.20 5.46
CA ASN A 33 -2.34 16.05 6.44
C ASN A 33 -0.95 16.54 5.94
N VAL A 34 -0.30 15.76 5.10
CA VAL A 34 1.02 16.07 4.51
C VAL A 34 0.89 16.97 3.28
N CYS A 35 0.04 16.60 2.30
CA CYS A 35 -0.04 17.30 1.01
C CYS A 35 -0.99 18.51 1.03
N GLY A 36 -2.01 18.51 1.90
CA GLY A 36 -2.92 19.64 2.06
C GLY A 36 -3.64 20.06 0.78
N LYS A 37 -3.52 21.33 0.42
CA LYS A 37 -4.10 21.89 -0.81
C LYS A 37 -3.57 21.20 -2.08
N ASP A 38 -2.34 20.71 -2.02
CA ASP A 38 -1.69 20.08 -3.17
C ASP A 38 -2.02 18.58 -3.28
N THR A 39 -3.01 18.09 -2.53
CA THR A 39 -3.50 16.71 -2.59
C THR A 39 -4.21 16.49 -3.93
N PRO A 40 -3.64 15.69 -4.86
CA PRO A 40 -4.33 15.40 -6.09
C PRO A 40 -5.54 14.51 -5.79
N HIS A 41 -6.70 14.92 -6.24
CA HIS A 41 -7.95 14.22 -5.98
C HIS A 41 -8.78 14.13 -7.26
N ARG A 42 -9.64 13.12 -7.30
CA ARG A 42 -10.67 12.96 -8.33
C ARG A 42 -11.96 12.53 -7.68
N TRP A 43 -13.08 13.09 -8.12
CA TRP A 43 -14.40 12.59 -7.76
C TRP A 43 -14.78 11.41 -8.66
N LEU A 44 -15.18 10.30 -8.06
CA LEU A 44 -15.72 9.14 -8.76
C LEU A 44 -17.24 9.24 -8.83
N LYS A 45 -17.78 9.34 -10.05
CA LYS A 45 -19.20 9.60 -10.35
C LYS A 45 -20.12 8.54 -9.73
N PHE A 46 -19.80 7.25 -9.89
CA PHE A 46 -20.66 6.14 -9.47
C PHE A 46 -20.43 5.78 -8.01
N SER A 47 -19.17 5.71 -7.56
CA SER A 47 -18.86 5.45 -6.15
C SER A 47 -19.21 6.60 -5.23
N ARG A 48 -19.39 7.82 -5.76
CA ARG A 48 -19.67 9.08 -5.02
C ARG A 48 -18.64 9.35 -3.93
N LYS A 49 -17.35 9.27 -4.30
CA LYS A 49 -16.21 9.41 -3.38
C LYS A 49 -15.07 10.18 -4.02
N HIS A 50 -14.36 10.94 -3.20
CA HIS A 50 -13.02 11.41 -3.56
C HIS A 50 -12.02 10.26 -3.45
N VAL A 51 -11.22 10.09 -4.49
CA VAL A 51 -10.02 9.24 -4.50
C VAL A 51 -8.79 10.10 -4.68
N TYR A 52 -7.72 9.76 -3.98
CA TYR A 52 -6.46 10.50 -4.02
C TYR A 52 -5.54 9.86 -5.06
N MET A 53 -5.25 10.63 -6.10
CA MET A 53 -4.46 10.20 -7.26
C MET A 53 -3.06 10.83 -7.20
N GLY A 54 -2.27 10.70 -8.25
CA GLY A 54 -0.94 11.33 -8.31
C GLY A 54 0.14 10.64 -7.45
N ASN A 55 -0.12 9.45 -6.92
CA ASN A 55 0.89 8.64 -6.22
C ASN A 55 2.12 8.35 -7.11
N ARG A 56 1.95 8.41 -8.44
CA ARG A 56 3.03 8.23 -9.42
C ARG A 56 4.10 9.33 -9.34
N LYS A 57 3.80 10.51 -8.78
CA LYS A 57 4.78 11.59 -8.53
C LYS A 57 5.91 11.17 -7.59
N ARG A 58 5.66 10.20 -6.71
CA ARG A 58 6.65 9.63 -5.77
C ARG A 58 7.63 8.67 -6.45
N LEU A 59 7.35 8.25 -7.68
CA LEU A 59 8.26 7.40 -8.45
C LEU A 59 9.43 8.22 -8.99
N ARG A 60 10.58 7.62 -9.26
CA ARG A 60 11.67 8.32 -9.96
C ARG A 60 11.20 8.83 -11.34
N PRO A 61 11.67 9.98 -11.83
CA PRO A 61 11.24 10.55 -13.12
C PRO A 61 11.30 9.58 -14.32
N GLY A 62 12.34 8.74 -14.39
CA GLY A 62 12.49 7.74 -15.44
C GLY A 62 11.56 6.50 -15.32
N HIS A 63 10.82 6.36 -14.22
CA HIS A 63 10.08 5.13 -13.90
C HIS A 63 8.99 4.83 -14.94
N PRO A 64 8.90 3.61 -15.50
CA PRO A 64 7.97 3.28 -16.59
C PRO A 64 6.50 3.59 -16.30
N TYR A 65 6.07 3.47 -15.04
CA TYR A 65 4.67 3.71 -14.64
C TYR A 65 4.20 5.15 -14.80
N ARG A 66 5.15 6.09 -14.81
CA ARG A 66 4.85 7.48 -15.16
C ARG A 66 4.31 7.59 -16.59
N ARG A 67 4.75 6.72 -17.51
CA ARG A 67 4.31 6.71 -18.93
C ARG A 67 3.13 5.78 -19.23
N LYS A 68 2.80 4.83 -18.36
CA LYS A 68 1.73 3.84 -18.57
C LYS A 68 0.32 4.39 -18.32
N LYS A 69 -0.13 5.33 -19.16
CA LYS A 69 -1.42 6.03 -18.99
C LYS A 69 -2.63 5.10 -18.76
N HIS A 70 -2.79 4.06 -19.58
CA HIS A 70 -3.95 3.15 -19.55
C HIS A 70 -4.06 2.25 -18.31
N TRP A 71 -2.99 2.13 -17.52
CA TRP A 71 -2.99 1.29 -16.32
C TRP A 71 -3.53 2.04 -15.09
N PHE A 72 -3.52 3.38 -15.15
CA PHE A 72 -3.83 4.27 -14.04
C PHE A 72 -5.06 5.13 -14.35
N ASP A 73 -4.86 6.34 -14.85
CA ASP A 73 -5.89 7.38 -14.99
C ASP A 73 -5.87 8.04 -16.37
N ASN A 74 -5.32 7.35 -17.37
CA ASN A 74 -5.15 7.84 -18.75
C ASN A 74 -4.25 9.09 -18.87
N THR A 75 -3.47 9.42 -17.84
CA THR A 75 -2.50 10.53 -17.87
C THR A 75 -1.04 10.03 -17.85
N VAL A 76 -0.12 10.85 -18.36
CA VAL A 76 1.32 10.68 -18.18
C VAL A 76 1.79 11.55 -17.01
N GLU A 77 2.57 10.98 -16.10
CA GLU A 77 3.04 11.68 -14.90
C GLU A 77 4.44 12.28 -15.09
N SER A 78 4.48 13.57 -15.37
CA SER A 78 5.73 14.37 -15.43
C SER A 78 6.06 15.08 -14.13
N GLY A 79 5.13 15.14 -13.17
CA GLY A 79 5.27 15.92 -11.95
C GLY A 79 6.24 15.33 -10.92
N THR A 80 6.65 16.16 -9.98
CA THR A 80 7.41 15.80 -8.79
C THR A 80 6.52 15.84 -7.55
N VAL A 81 6.94 15.18 -6.48
CA VAL A 81 6.24 15.27 -5.20
C VAL A 81 6.29 16.72 -4.72
N ASN A 82 5.15 17.24 -4.28
CA ASN A 82 5.08 18.57 -3.71
C ASN A 82 5.79 18.61 -2.35
N ARG A 83 6.41 19.75 -2.04
CA ARG A 83 7.11 19.95 -0.78
C ARG A 83 6.14 19.80 0.39
N ILE A 84 6.54 19.01 1.40
CA ILE A 84 5.79 18.89 2.65
C ILE A 84 5.91 20.19 3.43
N GLN A 85 4.79 20.75 3.88
CA GLN A 85 4.79 21.97 4.70
C GLN A 85 5.48 21.72 6.04
N SER A 86 6.38 22.61 6.42
CA SER A 86 7.06 22.59 7.71
C SER A 86 6.11 22.95 8.85
N GLY A 87 6.47 22.60 10.09
CA GLY A 87 5.68 22.98 11.26
C GLY A 87 5.60 24.50 11.44
N ALA A 88 6.66 25.21 11.09
CA ALA A 88 6.71 26.67 11.12
C ALA A 88 5.77 27.32 10.09
N GLU A 89 5.75 26.80 8.85
CA GLU A 89 4.82 27.27 7.80
C GLU A 89 3.36 27.05 8.21
N ILE A 90 3.05 25.90 8.81
CA ILE A 90 1.70 25.62 9.31
C ILE A 90 1.35 26.53 10.49
N PHE A 91 2.27 26.71 11.44
CA PHE A 91 2.07 27.60 12.59
C PHE A 91 1.75 29.02 12.12
N GLU A 92 2.54 29.55 11.18
CA GLU A 92 2.34 30.90 10.64
C GLU A 92 0.98 31.02 9.94
N SER A 93 0.57 30.01 9.17
CA SER A 93 -0.74 30.00 8.52
C SER A 93 -1.92 29.96 9.50
N LEU A 94 -1.70 29.45 10.71
CA LEU A 94 -2.74 29.25 11.73
C LEU A 94 -2.65 30.24 12.90
N LYS A 95 -1.68 31.15 12.94
CA LYS A 95 -1.41 32.00 14.11
C LYS A 95 -2.64 32.81 14.54
N ASP A 96 -3.39 33.31 13.56
CA ASP A 96 -4.59 34.13 13.74
C ASP A 96 -5.88 33.31 13.63
N PHE A 97 -5.77 31.97 13.50
CA PHE A 97 -6.93 31.09 13.38
C PHE A 97 -7.64 31.01 14.73
N ARG A 98 -8.87 31.55 14.78
CA ARG A 98 -9.73 31.47 15.96
C ARG A 98 -10.48 30.15 15.98
N ASN A 99 -10.40 29.44 17.10
CA ASN A 99 -11.15 28.20 17.30
C ASN A 99 -12.57 28.51 17.75
N ASP A 100 -13.54 28.27 16.88
CA ASP A 100 -14.95 28.30 17.25
C ASP A 100 -15.38 26.92 17.77
N PHE A 101 -15.42 26.79 19.10
CA PHE A 101 -15.86 25.56 19.76
C PHE A 101 -17.38 25.59 20.00
N GLY A 102 -18.08 24.56 19.52
CA GLY A 102 -19.53 24.38 19.68
C GLY A 102 -20.20 24.01 18.36
N ARG A 103 -21.41 23.44 18.41
CA ARG A 103 -22.28 23.47 17.22
C ARG A 103 -22.83 24.88 17.11
N PRO A 104 -22.78 25.54 15.94
CA PRO A 104 -23.69 26.64 15.69
C PRO A 104 -25.10 26.13 15.99
N LEU A 105 -25.85 26.82 16.85
CA LEU A 105 -27.28 26.55 17.01
C LEU A 105 -27.90 26.55 15.61
N ASP A 106 -28.70 25.53 15.31
CA ASP A 106 -29.22 25.29 13.96
C ASP A 106 -29.75 26.59 13.35
N LYS A 107 -29.09 27.07 12.28
CA LYS A 107 -29.74 28.03 11.39
C LYS A 107 -30.95 27.30 10.81
N LYS A 108 -32.14 27.79 11.17
CA LYS A 108 -33.43 27.25 10.71
C LYS A 108 -33.40 26.99 9.20
N GLY A 109 -33.51 25.70 8.85
CA GLY A 109 -34.04 25.23 7.56
C GLY A 109 -33.03 25.00 6.42
N LYS A 110 -32.64 23.74 6.20
CA LYS A 110 -32.60 23.19 4.84
C LYS A 110 -33.55 21.99 4.79
N ARG A 111 -34.58 22.13 3.95
CA ARG A 111 -35.74 21.25 3.76
C ARG A 111 -35.35 19.79 3.54
N ARG A 112 -36.18 18.89 4.07
CA ARG A 112 -36.26 17.46 3.67
C ARG A 112 -36.44 17.38 2.15
N LYS A 113 -35.54 16.69 1.44
CA LYS A 113 -35.71 16.34 0.03
C LYS A 113 -36.72 15.19 -0.05
N ARG A 114 -37.87 15.41 -0.72
CA ARG A 114 -38.78 14.36 -1.18
C ARG A 114 -38.20 13.72 -2.44
N ASP A 115 -38.49 12.44 -2.62
CA ASP A 115 -38.21 11.63 -3.80
C ASP A 115 -38.83 12.26 -5.06
N VAL A 116 -38.00 12.63 -6.05
CA VAL A 116 -38.23 12.49 -7.52
C VAL A 116 -36.86 12.56 -8.20
N ASP A 117 -36.69 11.74 -9.23
CA ASP A 117 -35.50 11.56 -10.09
C ASP A 117 -34.98 12.82 -10.80
N ASP A 118 -33.67 12.74 -11.07
CA ASP A 118 -32.83 13.40 -12.07
C ASP A 118 -32.66 14.93 -12.13
N GLU A 119 -31.39 15.29 -12.38
CA GLU A 119 -30.88 16.60 -12.80
C GLU A 119 -31.02 17.74 -11.77
N ASP A 120 -30.26 17.66 -10.67
CA ASP A 120 -29.93 18.83 -9.86
C ASP A 120 -28.42 19.02 -9.76
N VAL A 121 -27.96 19.88 -10.67
CA VAL A 121 -26.84 20.82 -10.53
C VAL A 121 -26.36 20.93 -9.09
N ILE A 122 -25.08 20.60 -8.88
CA ILE A 122 -24.33 20.92 -7.66
C ILE A 122 -24.56 22.40 -7.39
N SER A 123 -25.38 22.71 -6.37
CA SER A 123 -25.67 24.10 -6.01
C SER A 123 -24.37 24.81 -5.73
N ALA A 124 -24.14 25.90 -6.46
CA ALA A 124 -23.03 26.83 -6.37
C ALA A 124 -22.93 27.48 -4.96
N GLU A 125 -22.45 26.70 -4.00
CA GLU A 125 -21.73 27.19 -2.82
C GLU A 125 -20.25 26.79 -3.00
N GLU A 126 -19.75 27.04 -4.21
CA GLU A 126 -18.35 26.98 -4.62
C GLU A 126 -17.76 28.38 -4.39
N TYR A 127 -17.51 28.72 -3.13
CA TYR A 127 -16.70 29.89 -2.78
C TYR A 127 -15.41 29.38 -2.12
N GLU A 128 -14.34 29.34 -2.92
CA GLU A 128 -12.93 29.29 -2.50
C GLU A 128 -12.51 28.07 -1.64
N GLU A 129 -12.68 26.84 -2.16
CA GLU A 129 -12.05 25.62 -1.60
C GLU A 129 -10.52 25.54 -1.86
N ASP A 130 -9.89 26.62 -2.34
CA ASP A 130 -8.45 26.70 -2.62
C ASP A 130 -7.65 27.45 -1.54
N ASN A 131 -8.32 28.05 -0.55
CA ASN A 131 -7.64 28.68 0.57
C ASN A 131 -6.94 27.60 1.45
N VAL A 132 -5.67 27.84 1.80
CA VAL A 132 -4.86 26.99 2.72
C VAL A 132 -5.59 26.75 4.04
N LEU A 133 -6.43 27.68 4.47
CA LEU A 133 -7.24 27.59 5.69
C LEU A 133 -8.39 26.57 5.57
N TRP A 134 -8.87 26.26 4.36
CA TRP A 134 -10.04 25.39 4.16
C TRP A 134 -9.86 23.98 4.73
N ARG A 135 -8.63 23.45 4.74
CA ARG A 135 -8.33 22.15 5.34
C ARG A 135 -8.41 22.15 6.87
N TRP A 136 -8.30 23.29 7.52
CA TRP A 136 -8.22 23.38 8.97
C TRP A 136 -9.62 23.63 9.57
N LYS A 137 -9.95 22.86 10.61
CA LYS A 137 -11.16 23.03 11.42
C LYS A 137 -10.87 23.76 12.73
N LYS A 138 -9.63 23.70 13.19
CA LYS A 138 -9.14 24.35 14.40
C LYS A 138 -7.62 24.47 14.33
N ARG A 139 -7.08 25.46 15.04
CA ARG A 139 -5.69 25.48 15.49
C ARG A 139 -5.54 24.47 16.63
N SER A 140 -4.61 23.52 16.47
CA SER A 140 -4.29 22.56 17.54
C SER A 140 -3.66 23.26 18.75
N ILE A 141 -4.08 22.91 19.96
CA ILE A 141 -3.48 23.37 21.23
C ILE A 141 -1.98 23.01 21.32
N LEU A 142 -1.53 22.02 20.56
CA LEU A 142 -0.12 21.63 20.53
C LEU A 142 0.77 22.73 19.97
N PHE A 143 0.23 23.66 19.17
CA PHE A 143 0.96 24.84 18.72
C PHE A 143 1.19 25.88 19.81
N ASP A 144 0.63 25.70 21.01
CA ASP A 144 0.99 26.52 22.18
C ASP A 144 2.29 26.02 22.84
N LEU A 145 2.75 24.81 22.50
CA LEU A 145 4.04 24.29 22.94
C LEU A 145 5.16 24.92 22.09
N PRO A 146 6.18 25.58 22.70
CA PRO A 146 7.20 26.32 21.97
C PRO A 146 7.99 25.49 20.94
N TYR A 147 8.18 24.20 21.21
CA TYR A 147 8.96 23.29 20.37
C TYR A 147 8.16 22.67 19.21
N TRP A 148 6.82 22.67 19.27
CA TRP A 148 5.98 21.89 18.36
C TRP A 148 6.13 22.29 16.89
N LYS A 149 6.29 23.60 16.63
CA LYS A 149 6.51 24.14 15.27
C LYS A 149 7.84 23.72 14.65
N TYR A 150 8.81 23.30 15.46
CA TYR A 150 10.12 22.86 14.99
C TYR A 150 10.22 21.34 14.82
N MET A 151 9.19 20.57 15.19
CA MET A 151 9.23 19.12 15.04
C MET A 151 9.11 18.69 13.58
N LEU A 152 10.06 17.86 13.14
CA LEU A 152 10.06 17.24 11.80
C LEU A 152 8.86 16.31 11.61
N VAL A 153 8.55 15.51 12.64
CA VAL A 153 7.41 14.58 12.67
C VAL A 153 6.48 14.99 13.81
N ARG A 154 5.29 15.52 13.47
CA ARG A 154 4.30 16.01 14.44
C ARG A 154 3.30 14.94 14.88
N HIS A 155 2.94 14.06 13.94
CA HIS A 155 1.97 13.00 14.17
C HIS A 155 2.52 11.73 13.55
N ASN A 156 2.46 10.62 14.28
CA ASN A 156 2.85 9.31 13.80
C ASN A 156 1.58 8.48 13.56
N ILE A 157 1.55 7.74 12.45
CA ILE A 157 0.40 6.90 12.13
C ILE A 157 0.61 5.54 12.77
N ASP A 158 -0.42 5.03 13.44
CA ASP A 158 -0.42 3.67 13.97
C ASP A 158 -0.35 2.64 12.84
N VAL A 159 0.82 2.01 12.68
CA VAL A 159 1.10 1.02 11.64
C VAL A 159 0.20 -0.21 11.79
N MET A 160 -0.13 -0.63 13.02
CA MET A 160 -0.99 -1.79 13.25
C MET A 160 -2.41 -1.55 12.74
N HIS A 161 -2.93 -0.33 12.94
CA HIS A 161 -4.23 0.08 12.38
C HIS A 161 -4.18 0.20 10.85
N VAL A 162 -3.06 0.65 10.28
CA VAL A 162 -2.86 0.67 8.83
C VAL A 162 -2.85 -0.74 8.25
N GLU A 163 -2.07 -1.65 8.83
CA GLU A 163 -2.01 -3.05 8.41
C GLU A 163 -3.36 -3.73 8.49
N LYS A 164 -4.12 -3.49 9.57
CA LYS A 164 -5.51 -3.96 9.68
C LYS A 164 -6.34 -3.48 8.49
N ASN A 165 -6.36 -2.18 8.22
CA ASN A 165 -7.16 -1.62 7.12
C ASN A 165 -6.75 -2.18 5.75
N VAL A 166 -5.44 -2.36 5.53
CA VAL A 166 -4.91 -2.95 4.29
C VAL A 166 -5.27 -4.43 4.19
N SER A 167 -5.10 -5.19 5.26
CA SER A 167 -5.41 -6.62 5.34
C SER A 167 -6.90 -6.88 5.12
N ASP A 168 -7.78 -6.10 5.76
CA ASP A 168 -9.23 -6.16 5.56
C ASP A 168 -9.62 -5.88 4.10
N ALA A 169 -8.99 -4.88 3.47
CA ALA A 169 -9.23 -4.56 2.07
C ALA A 169 -8.76 -5.69 1.15
N LEU A 170 -7.56 -6.24 1.39
CA LEU A 170 -7.03 -7.38 0.63
C LEU A 170 -7.93 -8.60 0.77
N LEU A 171 -8.29 -9.01 1.98
CA LEU A 171 -9.19 -10.14 2.23
C LEU A 171 -10.53 -9.94 1.52
N SER A 172 -11.12 -8.75 1.63
CA SER A 172 -12.41 -8.45 1.01
C SER A 172 -12.35 -8.52 -0.52
N ILE A 173 -11.25 -8.09 -1.13
CA ILE A 173 -11.01 -8.16 -2.58
C ILE A 173 -10.77 -9.61 -3.02
N LEU A 174 -9.88 -10.34 -2.35
CA LEU A 174 -9.53 -11.73 -2.68
C LEU A 174 -10.74 -12.66 -2.55
N MET A 175 -11.52 -12.47 -1.48
CA MET A 175 -12.71 -13.27 -1.21
C MET A 175 -13.96 -12.77 -1.95
N HIS A 176 -13.89 -11.63 -2.65
CA HIS A 176 -15.03 -10.95 -3.26
C HIS A 176 -16.24 -10.92 -2.31
N SER A 177 -16.02 -10.36 -1.11
CA SER A 177 -17.05 -10.24 -0.07
C SER A 177 -17.89 -8.98 -0.26
N VAL A 178 -18.97 -8.84 0.51
CA VAL A 178 -19.84 -7.65 0.50
C VAL A 178 -19.07 -6.35 0.81
N LYS A 179 -17.96 -6.45 1.55
CA LYS A 179 -17.10 -5.31 1.92
C LYS A 179 -16.03 -4.98 0.86
N SER A 180 -15.98 -5.74 -0.23
CA SER A 180 -15.01 -5.55 -1.31
C SER A 180 -15.06 -4.11 -1.85
N LYS A 181 -13.88 -3.54 -2.07
CA LYS A 181 -13.75 -2.26 -2.79
C LYS A 181 -13.90 -2.42 -4.30
N ASP A 182 -13.92 -3.66 -4.77
CA ASP A 182 -14.19 -4.03 -6.15
C ASP A 182 -15.63 -4.56 -6.26
N GLY A 183 -16.54 -3.70 -6.71
CA GLY A 183 -17.96 -4.01 -6.91
C GLY A 183 -18.53 -3.17 -8.07
N LEU A 184 -19.84 -3.25 -8.31
CA LEU A 184 -20.49 -2.65 -9.48
C LEU A 184 -20.13 -1.17 -9.69
N LYS A 185 -20.29 -0.35 -8.65
CA LYS A 185 -19.97 1.09 -8.73
C LYS A 185 -18.50 1.34 -9.10
N ALA A 186 -17.58 0.57 -8.53
CA ALA A 186 -16.16 0.69 -8.84
C ALA A 186 -15.85 0.29 -10.29
N ARG A 187 -16.53 -0.74 -10.83
CA ARG A 187 -16.38 -1.14 -12.24
C ARG A 187 -16.99 -0.13 -13.22
N GLN A 188 -18.10 0.50 -12.86
CA GLN A 188 -18.67 1.63 -13.63
C GLN A 188 -17.74 2.85 -13.60
N ASP A 189 -17.09 3.13 -12.47
CA ASP A 189 -16.07 4.19 -12.43
C ASP A 189 -14.87 3.86 -13.33
N LEU A 190 -14.44 2.59 -13.44
CA LEU A 190 -13.37 2.21 -14.39
C LEU A 190 -13.79 2.44 -15.85
N GLU A 191 -15.05 2.21 -16.16
CA GLU A 191 -15.66 2.46 -17.48
C GLU A 191 -15.71 3.95 -17.79
N ASP A 192 -16.20 4.77 -16.86
CA ASP A 192 -16.22 6.24 -16.94
C ASP A 192 -14.82 6.84 -17.14
N ILE A 193 -13.81 6.27 -16.48
CA ILE A 193 -12.42 6.69 -16.64
C ILE A 193 -11.83 6.22 -18.00
N GLY A 194 -12.42 5.20 -18.64
CA GLY A 194 -11.94 4.62 -19.88
C GLY A 194 -10.69 3.74 -19.70
N ILE A 195 -10.62 2.96 -18.61
CA ILE A 195 -9.49 2.05 -18.32
C ILE A 195 -9.98 0.64 -18.01
N ARG A 196 -9.13 -0.37 -18.24
CA ARG A 196 -9.40 -1.78 -17.89
C ARG A 196 -10.72 -2.29 -18.46
N THR A 197 -10.90 -2.16 -19.77
CA THR A 197 -12.11 -2.56 -20.51
C THR A 197 -12.53 -4.00 -20.23
N ASN A 198 -11.57 -4.89 -20.02
CA ASN A 198 -11.80 -6.29 -19.63
C ASN A 198 -12.47 -6.49 -18.26
N LEU A 199 -12.66 -5.42 -17.47
CA LEU A 199 -13.30 -5.44 -16.16
C LEU A 199 -14.66 -4.71 -16.15
N HIS A 200 -15.07 -4.09 -17.27
CA HIS A 200 -16.30 -3.30 -17.33
C HIS A 200 -17.54 -4.18 -17.09
N PRO A 201 -18.59 -3.66 -16.43
CA PRO A 201 -19.82 -4.41 -16.22
C PRO A 201 -20.51 -4.75 -17.56
N GLU A 202 -21.03 -5.97 -17.67
CA GLU A 202 -21.79 -6.40 -18.85
C GLU A 202 -23.27 -6.54 -18.50
N VAL A 203 -24.15 -5.93 -19.29
CA VAL A 203 -25.60 -6.13 -19.13
C VAL A 203 -25.98 -7.43 -19.86
N ARG A 204 -26.32 -8.47 -19.09
CA ARG A 204 -26.79 -9.76 -19.61
C ARG A 204 -28.27 -9.93 -19.27
N GLY A 205 -29.12 -9.37 -20.13
CA GLY A 205 -30.58 -9.32 -19.91
C GLY A 205 -30.92 -8.46 -18.69
N LYS A 206 -31.62 -9.03 -17.71
CA LYS A 206 -32.01 -8.33 -16.47
C LYS A 206 -30.90 -8.26 -15.40
N ARG A 207 -29.76 -8.93 -15.61
CA ARG A 207 -28.68 -9.00 -14.62
C ARG A 207 -27.41 -8.34 -15.15
N THR A 208 -26.72 -7.65 -14.26
CA THR A 208 -25.38 -7.11 -14.54
C THR A 208 -24.34 -8.14 -14.15
N TYR A 209 -23.59 -8.60 -15.14
CA TYR A 209 -22.47 -9.51 -14.95
C TYR A 209 -21.18 -8.72 -14.72
N LEU A 210 -20.40 -9.15 -13.74
CA LEU A 210 -19.11 -8.55 -13.39
C LEU A 210 -18.01 -9.51 -13.83
N PRO A 211 -17.20 -9.16 -14.85
CA PRO A 211 -16.11 -10.01 -15.28
C PRO A 211 -15.13 -10.29 -14.13
N PRO A 212 -14.71 -11.56 -13.94
CA PRO A 212 -13.84 -11.94 -12.84
C PRO A 212 -12.48 -11.25 -12.97
N ALA A 213 -12.04 -10.60 -11.89
CA ALA A 213 -10.70 -10.03 -11.85
C ALA A 213 -9.64 -11.10 -11.54
N ALA A 214 -8.42 -10.91 -12.05
CA ALA A 214 -7.28 -11.80 -11.82
C ALA A 214 -6.87 -11.95 -10.35
N TYR A 215 -7.36 -11.09 -9.47
CA TYR A 215 -7.11 -11.12 -8.03
C TYR A 215 -8.29 -11.70 -7.23
N TRP A 216 -9.37 -12.15 -7.86
CA TRP A 216 -10.42 -12.89 -7.17
C TRP A 216 -10.05 -14.36 -7.08
N LEU A 217 -10.19 -14.94 -5.89
CA LEU A 217 -10.08 -16.38 -5.73
C LEU A 217 -11.35 -17.06 -6.25
N SER A 218 -11.20 -18.14 -7.00
CA SER A 218 -12.29 -19.04 -7.34
C SER A 218 -12.87 -19.72 -6.09
N LYS A 219 -14.04 -20.35 -6.21
CA LYS A 219 -14.68 -21.06 -5.08
C LYS A 219 -13.75 -22.13 -4.46
N GLU A 220 -13.00 -22.85 -5.30
CA GLU A 220 -12.05 -23.86 -4.84
C GLU A 220 -10.82 -23.22 -4.17
N GLU A 221 -10.27 -22.16 -4.75
CA GLU A 221 -9.13 -21.43 -4.18
C GLU A 221 -9.48 -20.79 -2.84
N LYS A 222 -10.71 -20.25 -2.68
CA LYS A 222 -11.20 -19.73 -1.39
C LYS A 222 -11.22 -20.82 -0.32
N ARG A 223 -11.69 -22.03 -0.65
CA ARG A 223 -11.68 -23.18 0.28
C ARG A 223 -10.25 -23.58 0.65
N LYS A 224 -9.34 -23.65 -0.33
CA LYS A 224 -7.91 -23.93 -0.09
C LYS A 224 -7.28 -22.87 0.82
N PHE A 225 -7.56 -21.59 0.56
CA PHE A 225 -7.09 -20.47 1.36
C PHE A 225 -7.59 -20.55 2.82
N CYS A 226 -8.90 -20.70 3.02
CA CYS A 226 -9.49 -20.86 4.36
C CYS A 226 -8.94 -22.10 5.08
N LYS A 227 -8.79 -23.23 4.38
CA LYS A 227 -8.22 -24.46 4.97
C LYS A 227 -6.76 -24.29 5.41
N ARG A 228 -5.96 -23.51 4.68
CA ARG A 228 -4.58 -23.20 5.08
C ARG A 228 -4.56 -22.33 6.33
N LEU A 229 -5.42 -21.31 6.39
CA LEU A 229 -5.53 -20.44 7.57
C LEU A 229 -6.04 -21.18 8.80
N SER A 230 -7.06 -22.04 8.68
CA SER A 230 -7.61 -22.78 9.83
C SER A 230 -6.64 -23.81 10.42
N LYS A 231 -5.68 -24.28 9.62
CA LYS A 231 -4.61 -25.19 10.05
C LYS A 231 -3.42 -24.49 10.70
N PHE A 232 -3.34 -23.16 10.62
CA PHE A 232 -2.26 -22.43 11.27
C PHE A 232 -2.29 -22.64 12.79
N ARG A 233 -1.12 -22.86 13.38
CA ARG A 233 -0.89 -22.93 14.82
C ARG A 233 0.33 -22.06 15.12
N GLY A 234 0.16 -21.07 15.98
CA GLY A 234 1.23 -20.20 16.46
C GLY A 234 1.55 -20.47 17.93
N PRO A 235 2.69 -19.96 18.43
CA PRO A 235 3.01 -19.97 19.86
C PRO A 235 1.93 -19.28 20.71
N ASP A 236 1.87 -19.59 22.00
CA ASP A 236 0.96 -18.91 22.91
C ASP A 236 1.26 -17.40 22.98
N GLY A 237 0.21 -16.59 23.07
CA GLY A 237 0.31 -15.13 23.00
C GLY A 237 0.68 -14.53 21.63
N TYR A 238 0.92 -15.34 20.59
CA TYR A 238 1.33 -14.85 19.27
C TYR A 238 0.19 -14.26 18.44
N CYS A 239 -1.01 -14.85 18.46
CA CYS A 239 -2.23 -14.26 17.89
C CYS A 239 -3.45 -15.00 18.45
N ALA A 240 -4.66 -14.50 18.18
CA ALA A 240 -5.85 -15.30 18.46
C ALA A 240 -5.81 -16.60 17.62
N ASN A 241 -6.54 -17.62 18.08
CA ASN A 241 -6.69 -18.84 17.29
C ASN A 241 -7.45 -18.53 15.98
N ILE A 242 -6.69 -18.35 14.88
CA ILE A 242 -7.23 -17.98 13.57
C ILE A 242 -8.27 -18.99 13.07
N ALA A 243 -8.20 -20.25 13.49
CA ALA A 243 -9.19 -21.25 13.14
C ALA A 243 -10.61 -20.85 13.56
N ASN A 244 -10.76 -20.14 14.70
CA ASN A 244 -12.06 -19.68 15.18
C ASN A 244 -12.62 -18.51 14.34
N CYS A 245 -11.78 -17.86 13.55
CA CYS A 245 -12.13 -16.73 12.69
C CYS A 245 -12.41 -17.15 11.24
N VAL A 246 -12.28 -18.45 10.92
CA VAL A 246 -12.30 -18.97 9.55
C VAL A 246 -13.30 -20.11 9.41
N SER A 247 -14.25 -19.96 8.50
CA SER A 247 -15.09 -21.04 8.00
C SER A 247 -14.56 -21.53 6.66
N VAL A 248 -14.49 -22.86 6.47
CA VAL A 248 -14.01 -23.47 5.22
C VAL A 248 -15.15 -23.76 4.24
N ASP A 249 -16.33 -24.16 4.75
CA ASP A 249 -17.51 -24.41 3.92
C ASP A 249 -18.79 -23.96 4.66
N PRO A 250 -19.44 -22.87 4.21
CA PRO A 250 -18.99 -21.98 3.14
C PRO A 250 -17.71 -21.21 3.52
N PRO A 251 -16.82 -20.90 2.56
CA PRO A 251 -15.56 -20.21 2.84
C PRO A 251 -15.82 -18.76 3.27
N ASN A 252 -15.48 -18.44 4.51
CA ASN A 252 -15.66 -17.10 5.09
C ASN A 252 -14.56 -16.81 6.12
N ILE A 253 -14.23 -15.53 6.29
CA ILE A 253 -13.25 -15.06 7.28
C ILE A 253 -13.85 -13.83 7.96
N GLY A 254 -13.86 -13.81 9.28
CA GLY A 254 -14.43 -12.71 10.06
C GLY A 254 -13.89 -12.65 11.48
N SER A 255 -14.20 -11.57 12.19
CA SER A 255 -13.89 -11.39 13.62
C SER A 255 -12.39 -11.39 13.99
N LEU A 256 -11.51 -11.09 13.03
CA LEU A 256 -10.08 -10.88 13.27
C LEU A 256 -9.84 -9.56 14.01
N LYS A 257 -8.92 -9.56 14.98
CA LYS A 257 -8.46 -8.35 15.67
C LYS A 257 -7.27 -7.72 14.93
N SER A 258 -6.92 -6.48 15.29
CA SER A 258 -5.80 -5.76 14.67
C SER A 258 -4.49 -6.56 14.70
N HIS A 259 -4.20 -7.24 15.81
CA HIS A 259 -3.02 -8.10 15.95
C HIS A 259 -3.05 -9.31 15.00
N ASP A 260 -4.23 -9.91 14.77
CA ASP A 260 -4.36 -11.04 13.85
C ASP A 260 -4.09 -10.58 12.42
N HIS A 261 -4.56 -9.38 12.04
CA HIS A 261 -4.26 -8.79 10.74
C HIS A 261 -2.77 -8.48 10.55
N HIS A 262 -2.09 -8.01 11.59
CA HIS A 262 -0.64 -7.81 11.60
C HIS A 262 0.08 -9.13 11.27
N VAL A 263 -0.25 -10.21 11.98
CA VAL A 263 0.30 -11.54 11.73
C VAL A 263 -0.03 -12.06 10.32
N LEU A 264 -1.25 -11.81 9.83
CA LEU A 264 -1.65 -12.17 8.47
C LEU A 264 -0.79 -11.47 7.42
N MET A 265 -0.64 -10.14 7.54
CA MET A 265 0.13 -9.32 6.60
C MET A 265 1.60 -9.71 6.56
N GLN A 266 2.23 -9.91 7.71
CA GLN A 266 3.67 -10.10 7.76
C GLN A 266 4.09 -11.54 7.44
N ASN A 267 3.32 -12.52 7.92
CA ASN A 267 3.78 -13.91 7.95
C ASN A 267 2.90 -14.86 7.16
N LEU A 268 1.56 -14.70 7.20
CA LEU A 268 0.67 -15.73 6.66
C LEU A 268 0.30 -15.51 5.19
N PHE A 269 0.04 -14.29 4.73
CA PHE A 269 -0.35 -14.05 3.33
C PHE A 269 0.67 -14.56 2.30
N PRO A 270 1.99 -14.35 2.45
CA PRO A 270 2.98 -14.88 1.52
C PRO A 270 2.91 -16.41 1.38
N VAL A 271 2.59 -17.12 2.47
CA VAL A 271 2.53 -18.58 2.53
C VAL A 271 1.17 -19.11 2.07
N THR A 272 0.08 -18.55 2.60
CA THR A 272 -1.28 -19.04 2.41
C THR A 272 -1.81 -18.77 0.99
N LEU A 273 -1.36 -17.68 0.34
CA LEU A 273 -1.72 -17.35 -1.04
C LEU A 273 -0.79 -17.98 -2.09
N ARG A 274 0.25 -18.71 -1.66
CA ARG A 274 1.20 -19.35 -2.57
C ARG A 274 0.48 -20.33 -3.51
N GLY A 275 0.60 -20.09 -4.81
CA GLY A 275 -0.04 -20.91 -5.86
C GLY A 275 -1.54 -20.71 -6.04
N LEU A 276 -2.16 -19.73 -5.35
CA LEU A 276 -3.59 -19.39 -5.52
C LEU A 276 -3.81 -18.13 -6.38
N LEU A 277 -2.75 -17.34 -6.59
CA LEU A 277 -2.82 -16.09 -7.34
C LEU A 277 -1.90 -16.16 -8.57
N PRO A 278 -2.33 -15.57 -9.72
CA PRO A 278 -1.46 -15.38 -10.87
C PRO A 278 -0.21 -14.55 -10.53
N LYS A 279 0.83 -14.63 -11.38
CA LYS A 279 2.15 -14.01 -11.15
C LYS A 279 2.06 -12.54 -10.72
N GLY A 280 1.23 -11.73 -11.40
CA GLY A 280 1.08 -10.29 -11.11
C GLY A 280 0.53 -10.01 -9.70
N PRO A 281 -0.72 -10.38 -9.37
CA PRO A 281 -1.31 -10.17 -8.05
C PRO A 281 -0.49 -10.80 -6.92
N ARG A 282 0.07 -11.99 -7.14
CA ARG A 282 0.92 -12.66 -6.15
C ARG A 282 2.14 -11.80 -5.78
N ILE A 283 2.86 -11.29 -6.77
CA ILE A 283 4.03 -10.43 -6.54
C ILE A 283 3.63 -9.15 -5.81
N ALA A 284 2.50 -8.53 -6.18
CA ALA A 284 2.02 -7.31 -5.54
C ALA A 284 1.71 -7.53 -4.05
N VAL A 285 0.98 -8.61 -3.71
CA VAL A 285 0.67 -8.96 -2.33
C VAL A 285 1.96 -9.31 -1.56
N SER A 286 2.85 -10.13 -2.11
CA SER A 286 4.12 -10.49 -1.46
C SER A 286 5.00 -9.27 -1.16
N ARG A 287 5.10 -8.32 -2.10
CA ARG A 287 5.87 -7.07 -1.90
C ARG A 287 5.26 -6.20 -0.82
N LEU A 288 3.93 -6.08 -0.79
CA LEU A 288 3.22 -5.34 0.25
C LEU A 288 3.42 -5.97 1.63
N CYS A 289 3.35 -7.31 1.73
CA CYS A 289 3.62 -8.05 2.97
C CYS A 289 5.06 -7.85 3.44
N ASN A 290 6.04 -7.96 2.53
CA ASN A 290 7.45 -7.74 2.84
C ASN A 290 7.73 -6.29 3.28
N TYR A 291 7.08 -5.31 2.66
CA TYR A 291 7.19 -3.91 3.06
C TYR A 291 6.78 -3.72 4.53
N PHE A 292 5.60 -4.21 4.91
CA PHE A 292 5.11 -4.10 6.29
C PHE A 292 5.95 -4.91 7.27
N SER A 293 6.35 -6.13 6.90
CA SER A 293 7.25 -6.96 7.71
C SER A 293 8.56 -6.25 8.02
N ARG A 294 9.20 -5.60 7.03
CA ARG A 294 10.44 -4.85 7.23
C ARG A 294 10.22 -3.55 8.02
N LEU A 295 9.11 -2.85 7.78
CA LEU A 295 8.77 -1.61 8.50
C LEU A 295 8.57 -1.85 9.99
N CYS A 296 8.03 -3.01 10.37
CA CYS A 296 7.73 -3.38 11.75
C CYS A 296 8.86 -4.15 12.45
N GLN A 297 10.06 -4.23 11.86
CA GLN A 297 11.21 -4.86 12.52
C GLN A 297 11.65 -4.05 13.75
N ARG A 298 12.06 -4.76 14.80
CA ARG A 298 12.56 -4.13 16.04
C ARG A 298 13.78 -3.25 15.80
N VAL A 299 14.63 -3.63 14.85
CA VAL A 299 15.81 -2.87 14.43
C VAL A 299 15.64 -2.59 12.94
N ILE A 300 15.64 -1.31 12.60
CA ILE A 300 15.47 -0.86 11.22
C ILE A 300 16.82 -0.37 10.73
N ASP A 301 17.28 -0.97 9.64
CA ASP A 301 18.50 -0.58 8.94
C ASP A 301 18.17 0.60 7.99
N PRO A 302 18.78 1.78 8.18
CA PRO A 302 18.51 2.96 7.35
C PRO A 302 18.76 2.74 5.86
N GLU A 303 19.75 1.92 5.48
CA GLU A 303 20.02 1.61 4.07
C GLU A 303 18.92 0.74 3.47
N LYS A 304 18.35 -0.16 4.28
CA LYS A 304 17.17 -0.95 3.91
C LYS A 304 15.93 -0.08 3.76
N LEU A 305 15.80 1.03 4.50
CA LEU A 305 14.70 1.98 4.30
C LEU A 305 14.78 2.69 2.95
N VAL A 306 15.97 3.14 2.54
CA VAL A 306 16.17 3.78 1.23
C VAL A 306 15.84 2.81 0.09
N THR A 307 16.24 1.55 0.23
CA THR A 307 15.88 0.52 -0.76
C THR A 307 14.39 0.19 -0.74
N LEU A 308 13.73 0.15 0.42
CA LEU A 308 12.28 -0.02 0.58
C LEU A 308 11.47 1.11 -0.06
N GLU A 309 11.90 2.36 0.09
CA GLU A 309 11.26 3.52 -0.56
C GLU A 309 11.37 3.41 -2.09
N SER A 310 12.54 2.98 -2.59
CA SER A 310 12.71 2.67 -4.01
C SER A 310 11.83 1.49 -4.48
N GLU A 311 11.46 0.57 -3.58
CA GLU A 311 10.60 -0.59 -3.84
C GLU A 311 9.12 -0.28 -3.81
N GLN A 312 8.67 0.64 -2.96
CA GLN A 312 7.29 1.14 -2.98
C GLN A 312 6.96 1.72 -4.35
N GLY A 313 7.93 2.39 -4.98
CA GLY A 313 7.77 2.85 -6.35
C GLY A 313 7.74 1.73 -7.42
N LYS A 314 8.32 0.58 -7.08
CA LYS A 314 8.39 -0.62 -7.93
C LYS A 314 7.22 -1.59 -7.68
N LEU A 315 6.14 -1.18 -6.99
CA LEU A 315 5.01 -2.06 -6.65
C LEU A 315 4.25 -2.66 -7.86
N ALA A 316 4.67 -2.41 -9.11
CA ALA A 316 4.68 -3.50 -10.07
C ALA A 316 5.82 -3.42 -11.12
N TRP A 317 6.36 -4.62 -11.40
CA TRP A 317 7.36 -5.05 -12.38
C TRP A 317 8.87 -4.75 -12.21
N VAL A 318 9.58 -5.87 -12.44
CA VAL A 318 10.98 -6.22 -12.64
C VAL A 318 11.63 -5.49 -13.83
N ALA A 319 12.90 -5.10 -13.67
CA ALA A 319 14.05 -5.26 -14.60
C ALA A 319 15.12 -4.16 -14.35
N PRO A 320 16.26 -4.46 -13.71
CA PRO A 320 17.59 -4.06 -14.23
C PRO A 320 18.28 -5.03 -15.22
N TYR A 321 18.74 -4.54 -16.37
CA TYR A 321 19.46 -5.35 -17.35
C TYR A 321 20.97 -5.34 -17.08
N ILE A 322 21.71 -6.48 -17.02
CA ILE A 322 23.13 -6.55 -17.44
C ILE A 322 23.59 -7.93 -18.02
N SER A 323 24.37 -7.79 -19.10
CA SER A 323 25.33 -8.55 -19.94
C SER A 323 25.29 -10.04 -20.29
N ASP A 324 24.77 -10.99 -19.50
CA ASP A 324 24.88 -12.43 -19.92
C ASP A 324 23.53 -13.08 -20.29
N GLY A 325 22.51 -12.27 -20.54
CA GLY A 325 21.26 -12.66 -21.21
C GLY A 325 20.29 -13.56 -20.43
N CYS A 326 20.74 -14.32 -19.42
CA CYS A 326 19.94 -15.40 -18.83
C CYS A 326 19.14 -15.04 -17.55
N ILE A 327 19.62 -14.09 -16.72
CA ILE A 327 19.03 -13.79 -15.40
C ILE A 327 18.90 -12.29 -15.16
N HIS A 328 17.92 -11.91 -14.35
CA HIS A 328 17.75 -10.59 -13.76
C HIS A 328 18.05 -10.62 -12.24
N LEU A 329 19.04 -9.82 -11.81
CA LEU A 329 19.54 -9.78 -10.42
C LEU A 329 19.30 -8.43 -9.76
N ARG A 330 19.22 -8.45 -8.42
CA ARG A 330 19.18 -7.24 -7.60
C ARG A 330 20.11 -7.36 -6.39
N GLY A 331 21.36 -6.89 -6.57
CA GLY A 331 22.36 -6.79 -5.52
C GLY A 331 23.10 -8.10 -5.21
N THR A 332 24.37 -7.96 -4.85
CA THR A 332 25.19 -8.99 -4.20
C THR A 332 25.00 -8.87 -2.69
N CYS A 333 24.65 -9.96 -2.00
CA CYS A 333 24.45 -9.93 -0.55
C CYS A 333 25.73 -10.26 0.23
N SER A 334 26.63 -11.05 -0.37
CA SER A 334 27.89 -11.43 0.25
C SER A 334 28.88 -11.90 -0.82
N THR A 335 30.14 -11.51 -0.66
CA THR A 335 31.31 -12.05 -1.39
C THR A 335 32.24 -12.81 -0.45
N ASP A 336 31.81 -13.05 0.80
CA ASP A 336 32.57 -13.84 1.78
C ASP A 336 32.65 -15.30 1.30
N PRO A 337 33.85 -15.85 1.06
CA PRO A 337 34.03 -17.24 0.62
C PRO A 337 33.40 -18.28 1.56
N GLU A 338 33.26 -17.96 2.85
CA GLU A 338 32.73 -18.86 3.88
C GLU A 338 31.19 -18.81 4.00
N ASP A 339 30.53 -17.79 3.43
CA ASP A 339 29.06 -17.73 3.42
C ASP A 339 28.49 -18.86 2.54
N LYS A 340 27.37 -19.43 3.00
CA LYS A 340 26.79 -20.63 2.41
C LYS A 340 25.57 -20.31 1.56
N VAL A 341 25.47 -21.01 0.44
CA VAL A 341 24.29 -21.06 -0.42
C VAL A 341 23.96 -22.53 -0.65
N HIS A 342 22.75 -22.94 -0.27
CA HIS A 342 22.35 -24.37 -0.26
C HIS A 342 23.32 -25.26 0.51
N LEU A 343 23.79 -24.81 1.68
CA LEU A 343 24.75 -25.50 2.56
C LEU A 343 26.16 -25.68 1.99
N CYS A 344 26.43 -25.21 0.77
CA CYS A 344 27.76 -25.17 0.18
C CYS A 344 28.40 -23.79 0.36
N PRO A 345 29.67 -23.69 0.80
CA PRO A 345 30.43 -22.44 0.80
C PRO A 345 30.50 -21.82 -0.60
N LEU A 346 30.48 -20.50 -0.68
CA LEU A 346 30.64 -19.74 -1.93
C LEU A 346 31.98 -20.02 -2.59
N GLY A 347 33.06 -20.03 -1.80
CA GLY A 347 34.44 -20.12 -2.29
C GLY A 347 34.93 -18.83 -2.95
N PRO A 348 36.23 -18.76 -3.27
CA PRO A 348 36.83 -17.57 -3.88
C PRO A 348 36.27 -17.33 -5.28
N ASN A 349 36.02 -16.05 -5.63
CA ASN A 349 35.49 -15.59 -6.91
C ASN A 349 34.00 -15.86 -7.18
N ALA A 350 33.21 -16.09 -6.13
CA ALA A 350 31.76 -16.20 -6.21
C ALA A 350 31.06 -15.13 -5.34
N SER A 351 29.88 -14.71 -5.79
CA SER A 351 28.97 -13.85 -5.01
C SER A 351 27.66 -14.58 -4.76
N LYS A 352 27.07 -14.32 -3.59
CA LYS A 352 25.72 -14.73 -3.26
C LYS A 352 24.73 -13.74 -3.86
N ILE A 353 23.94 -14.22 -4.81
CA ILE A 353 23.01 -13.41 -5.58
C ILE A 353 21.57 -13.89 -5.38
N TRP A 354 20.64 -12.93 -5.37
CA TRP A 354 19.21 -13.23 -5.37
C TRP A 354 18.67 -13.18 -6.80
N VAL A 355 18.06 -14.27 -7.25
CA VAL A 355 17.48 -14.35 -8.59
C VAL A 355 16.04 -13.84 -8.57
N GLU A 356 15.79 -12.67 -9.15
CA GLU A 356 14.45 -12.08 -9.16
C GLU A 356 13.64 -12.53 -10.36
N VAL A 357 14.27 -12.66 -11.54
CA VAL A 357 13.61 -13.15 -12.77
C VAL A 357 14.57 -13.95 -13.63
N SER A 358 14.04 -15.04 -14.18
CA SER A 358 14.64 -15.79 -15.28
C SER A 358 14.26 -15.17 -16.62
N LYS A 359 15.24 -14.96 -17.50
CA LYS A 359 15.01 -14.58 -18.90
C LYS A 359 15.02 -15.80 -19.83
N ILE A 360 15.78 -16.83 -19.47
CA ILE A 360 15.90 -18.09 -20.22
C ILE A 360 15.70 -19.23 -19.22
N ASP A 361 14.45 -19.68 -19.10
CA ASP A 361 14.03 -20.64 -18.07
C ASP A 361 14.83 -21.95 -18.09
N GLY A 362 15.14 -22.46 -19.29
CA GLY A 362 15.87 -23.73 -19.47
C GLY A 362 17.39 -23.63 -19.34
N ALA A 363 17.97 -22.45 -19.12
CA ALA A 363 19.41 -22.33 -18.96
C ALA A 363 19.85 -22.91 -17.60
N ARG A 364 21.00 -23.58 -17.55
CA ARG A 364 21.51 -24.20 -16.33
C ARG A 364 22.03 -23.15 -15.35
N VAL A 365 21.81 -23.38 -14.06
CA VAL A 365 22.47 -22.59 -13.01
C VAL A 365 23.95 -22.98 -12.90
N TRP A 366 24.79 -22.06 -12.42
CA TRP A 366 26.24 -22.30 -12.33
C TRP A 366 26.62 -23.48 -11.42
N ARG A 367 25.93 -23.63 -10.29
CA ARG A 367 26.09 -24.75 -9.35
C ARG A 367 24.74 -25.40 -9.09
N PRO A 368 24.31 -26.36 -9.94
CA PRO A 368 23.03 -27.03 -9.77
C PRO A 368 23.05 -27.97 -8.57
N ASN A 369 21.88 -28.21 -7.99
CA ASN A 369 21.67 -29.22 -6.95
C ASN A 369 20.36 -29.99 -7.23
N SER A 370 19.92 -30.82 -6.29
CA SER A 370 18.70 -31.63 -6.43
C SER A 370 17.42 -30.79 -6.55
N GLU A 371 17.42 -29.55 -6.10
CA GLU A 371 16.25 -28.65 -6.06
C GLU A 371 16.29 -27.54 -7.12
N ILE A 372 17.49 -27.13 -7.56
CA ILE A 372 17.71 -26.02 -8.49
C ILE A 372 18.66 -26.50 -9.57
N GLN A 373 18.14 -26.83 -10.74
CA GLN A 373 18.92 -27.33 -11.88
C GLN A 373 18.99 -26.30 -13.00
N VAL A 374 17.91 -25.56 -13.19
CA VAL A 374 17.80 -24.52 -14.21
C VAL A 374 17.43 -23.18 -13.59
N ILE A 375 17.62 -22.10 -14.36
CA ILE A 375 17.47 -20.73 -13.89
C ILE A 375 16.03 -20.42 -13.47
N SER A 376 15.02 -21.06 -14.08
CA SER A 376 13.64 -20.93 -13.62
C SER A 376 13.43 -21.38 -12.18
N ASP A 377 14.16 -22.40 -11.72
CA ASP A 377 14.05 -22.95 -10.36
C ASP A 377 14.68 -22.01 -9.33
N ALA A 378 15.68 -21.24 -9.76
CA ALA A 378 16.38 -20.29 -8.93
C ALA A 378 15.56 -19.03 -8.61
N VAL A 379 14.49 -18.74 -9.35
CA VAL A 379 13.68 -17.53 -9.18
C VAL A 379 13.05 -17.46 -7.78
N GLY A 380 13.45 -16.46 -7.00
CA GLY A 380 13.04 -16.28 -5.61
C GLY A 380 13.89 -17.08 -4.61
N ASN A 381 15.09 -17.52 -5.00
CA ASN A 381 16.08 -18.17 -4.16
C ASN A 381 17.45 -17.46 -4.25
N TRP A 382 18.32 -17.74 -3.28
CA TRP A 382 19.74 -17.37 -3.33
C TRP A 382 20.52 -18.40 -4.13
N VAL A 383 21.40 -17.97 -5.04
CA VAL A 383 22.34 -18.86 -5.74
C VAL A 383 23.76 -18.29 -5.68
N ALA A 384 24.76 -19.16 -5.79
CA ALA A 384 26.14 -18.74 -5.99
C ALA A 384 26.37 -18.39 -7.47
N TRP A 385 27.13 -17.33 -7.75
CA TRP A 385 27.41 -16.90 -9.12
C TRP A 385 28.83 -16.38 -9.29
N PRO A 386 29.50 -16.62 -10.45
CA PRO A 386 30.87 -16.17 -10.64
C PRO A 386 30.96 -14.65 -10.74
N ASN A 387 31.91 -14.05 -10.02
CA ASN A 387 32.11 -12.60 -10.00
C ASN A 387 32.40 -12.01 -11.38
N LYS A 388 33.09 -12.76 -12.25
CA LYS A 388 33.43 -12.34 -13.63
C LYS A 388 32.20 -12.09 -14.54
N HIS A 389 31.04 -12.62 -14.17
CA HIS A 389 29.77 -12.45 -14.90
C HIS A 389 28.84 -11.45 -14.20
N ILE A 390 29.32 -10.79 -13.14
CA ILE A 390 28.60 -9.77 -12.40
C ILE A 390 29.17 -8.42 -12.80
N VAL A 391 28.37 -7.65 -13.52
CA VAL A 391 28.68 -6.24 -13.79
C VAL A 391 28.00 -5.41 -12.73
N PHE A 392 28.76 -4.59 -12.02
CA PHE A 392 28.22 -3.61 -11.09
C PHE A 392 27.95 -2.31 -11.86
N MET A 393 26.70 -1.82 -11.85
CA MET A 393 26.31 -0.49 -12.35
C MET A 393 25.95 0.43 -11.20
#